data_AF-A0A235BRR5-F1
#
_entry.id   AF-A0A235BRR5-F1
#
_cell.length_a   1.000
_cell.length_b   1.000
_cell.length_c   1.000
_cell.angle_alpha   90.00
_cell.angle_beta   90.00
_cell.angle_gamma   90.00
#
_symmetry.space_group_name_H-M   'P 1'
#
loop_
_entity.id
_entity.type
_entity.pdbx_description
1 polymer ?
#
loop_
_entity_poly.entity_id
_entity_poly.type
_entity_poly.pdbx_seq_one_letter_code
_entity_poly.pdbx_strand_id
1 'polypeptide(L)' 'MPGRIPKEEYWKRRRKARAALIEWGMKKELVRNIDREHPVRVLERIIEAVRKRNPEDPGRYFLNGLNYSRIKHGRSPL' A
#
# COMPACT_ATOMS: atom_id res chain seq x y z
N MET A 1 -1.22 10.43 -24.93
CA MET A 1 -1.03 11.01 -23.59
C MET A 1 -1.71 10.10 -22.57
N PRO A 2 -1.07 9.66 -21.49
CA PRO A 2 -1.75 8.77 -20.55
C PRO A 2 -2.90 9.55 -19.90
N GLY A 3 -4.12 9.04 -20.08
CA GLY A 3 -5.37 9.70 -19.72
C GLY A 3 -5.37 10.19 -18.27
N ARG A 4 -5.87 11.41 -18.06
CA ARG A 4 -6.15 11.96 -16.73
C ARG A 4 -7.10 11.00 -16.01
N ILE A 5 -6.58 10.20 -15.07
CA ILE A 5 -7.42 9.48 -14.12
C ILE A 5 -8.22 10.56 -13.38
N PRO A 6 -9.57 10.49 -13.35
CA PRO A 6 -10.38 11.44 -12.61
C PRO A 6 -9.89 11.52 -11.16
N LYS A 7 -9.70 12.73 -10.62
CA LYS A 7 -9.21 12.93 -9.24
C LYS A 7 -10.03 12.10 -8.24
N GLU A 8 -11.33 11.97 -8.46
CA GLU A 8 -12.25 11.18 -7.65
C GLU A 8 -11.90 9.68 -7.65
N GLU A 9 -11.56 9.12 -8.81
CA GLU A 9 -11.19 7.71 -8.92
C GLU A 9 -9.87 7.43 -8.18
N TYR A 10 -8.90 8.34 -8.30
CA TYR A 10 -7.65 8.28 -7.55
C TYR A 10 -7.90 8.26 -6.03
N TRP A 11 -8.73 9.16 -5.52
CA TRP A 11 -9.09 9.19 -4.09
C TRP A 11 -9.85 7.94 -3.65
N LYS A 12 -10.74 7.40 -4.50
CA LYS A 12 -11.47 6.15 -4.22
C LYS A 12 -10.51 4.96 -4.08
N ARG A 13 -9.53 4.84 -4.98
CA ARG A 13 -8.47 3.81 -4.91
C ARG A 13 -7.62 3.96 -3.65
N ARG A 14 -7.21 5.18 -3.32
CA ARG A 14 -6.47 5.47 -2.08
C ARG A 14 -7.25 5.06 -0.84
N ARG A 15 -8.54 5.38 -0.79
CA ARG A 15 -9.42 5.05 0.35
C ARG A 15 -9.55 3.54 0.53
N LYS A 16 -9.70 2.79 -0.57
CA LYS A 16 -9.71 1.32 -0.55
C LYS A 16 -8.39 0.74 -0.04
N ALA A 17 -7.26 1.24 -0.52
CA ALA A 17 -5.95 0.78 -0.07
C ALA A 17 -5.74 1.02 1.43
N ARG A 18 -6.09 2.22 1.92
CA ARG A 18 -6.04 2.54 3.36
C ARG A 18 -6.94 1.63 4.19
N ALA A 19 -8.17 1.36 3.72
CA ALA A 19 -9.10 0.49 4.43
C ALA A 19 -8.54 -0.93 4.59
N ALA A 20 -8.00 -1.51 3.51
CA ALA A 20 -7.39 -2.84 3.56
C ALA A 20 -6.23 -2.91 4.58
N LEU A 21 -5.39 -1.88 4.67
CA LEU A 21 -4.29 -1.83 5.63
C LEU A 21 -4.81 -1.75 7.08
N ILE A 22 -5.89 -1.01 7.33
CA ILE A 22 -6.52 -0.92 8.66
C ILE A 22 -7.18 -2.27 9.03
N GLU A 23 -7.83 -2.94 8.08
CA GLU A 23 -8.40 -4.29 8.29
C GLU A 23 -7.32 -5.32 8.66
N TRP A 24 -6.10 -5.15 8.17
CA TRP A 24 -4.95 -5.97 8.53
C TRP A 24 -4.28 -5.59 9.85
N GLY A 25 -4.92 -4.76 10.66
CA GLY A 25 -4.45 -4.41 12.00
C GLY A 25 -3.38 -3.32 12.04
N MET A 26 -3.14 -2.59 10.94
CA MET A 26 -2.16 -1.50 10.95
C MET A 26 -2.67 -0.26 11.67
N LYS A 27 -1.77 0.40 12.42
CA LYS A 27 -2.05 1.70 13.05
C LYS A 27 -2.37 2.75 11.99
N LYS A 28 -3.41 3.56 12.23
CA LYS A 28 -3.86 4.63 11.32
C LYS A 28 -2.74 5.62 10.98
N GLU A 29 -1.85 5.92 11.92
CA GLU A 29 -0.69 6.81 11.68
C GLU A 29 0.29 6.22 10.68
N LEU A 30 0.63 4.94 10.82
CA LEU A 30 1.49 4.22 9.88
C LEU A 30 0.87 4.19 8.48
N VAL A 31 -0.42 3.88 8.39
CA VAL A 31 -1.17 3.89 7.12
C VAL A 31 -1.14 5.27 6.48
N ARG A 32 -1.23 6.35 7.27
CA ARG A 32 -1.15 7.74 6.77
C ARG A 32 0.24 8.06 6.21
N ASN A 33 1.31 7.59 6.85
CA ASN A 33 2.68 7.78 6.35
C ASN A 33 2.92 6.99 5.06
N ILE A 34 2.53 5.71 5.03
CA ILE A 34 2.63 4.84 3.86
C ILE A 34 1.91 5.45 2.66
N ASP A 35 0.69 5.92 2.87
CA ASP A 35 -0.13 6.57 1.85
C ASP A 35 0.52 7.84 1.29
N ARG A 36 1.19 8.64 2.13
CA ARG A 36 1.86 9.88 1.72
C ARG A 36 3.14 9.60 0.94
N GLU A 37 3.91 8.58 1.34
CA GLU A 37 5.23 8.29 0.78
C GLU A 37 5.19 7.42 -0.50
N HIS A 38 4.12 6.65 -0.70
CA HIS A 38 4.05 5.67 -1.78
C HIS A 38 2.89 5.95 -2.76
N PRO A 39 3.09 5.76 -4.07
CA PRO A 39 2.02 5.84 -5.04
C PRO A 39 0.95 4.77 -4.79
N VAL A 40 -0.33 5.12 -4.98
CA VAL A 40 -1.46 4.19 -4.79
C VAL A 40 -1.30 2.88 -5.58
N ARG A 41 -0.74 2.94 -6.79
CA ARG A 41 -0.49 1.76 -7.64
C ARG A 41 0.46 0.75 -6.99
N VAL A 42 1.45 1.22 -6.22
CA VAL A 42 2.39 0.36 -5.49
C VAL A 42 1.66 -0.34 -4.35
N LEU A 43 0.84 0.42 -3.60
CA LEU A 43 0.02 -0.12 -2.53
C LEU A 43 -0.96 -1.19 -3.06
N GLU A 44 -1.67 -0.90 -4.16
CA GLU A 44 -2.60 -1.84 -4.80
C GLU A 44 -1.90 -3.15 -5.19
N ARG A 45 -0.74 -3.09 -5.84
CA ARG A 45 0.03 -4.29 -6.24
C ARG A 45 0.45 -5.15 -5.05
N ILE A 46 0.94 -4.52 -3.97
CA ILE A 46 1.36 -5.27 -2.78
C ILE A 46 0.12 -5.86 -2.10
N ILE A 47 -1.00 -5.12 -2.05
CA ILE A 47 -2.27 -5.60 -1.48
C ILE A 47 -2.77 -6.83 -2.23
N GLU A 48 -2.75 -6.82 -3.55
CA GLU A 48 -3.15 -7.97 -4.38
C GLU A 48 -2.24 -9.17 -4.13
N ALA A 49 -0.92 -8.94 -4.02
CA ALA A 49 0.04 -10.00 -3.71
C ALA A 49 -0.23 -10.62 -2.32
N VAL A 50 -0.49 -9.80 -1.31
CA VAL A 50 -0.85 -10.25 0.05
C VAL A 50 -2.14 -11.07 0.02
N ARG A 51 -3.19 -10.57 -0.65
CA ARG A 51 -4.47 -11.27 -0.78
C ARG A 51 -4.35 -12.61 -1.48
N LYS A 52 -3.55 -12.68 -2.54
CA LYS A 52 -3.31 -13.92 -3.30
C LYS A 52 -2.56 -14.97 -2.46
N ARG A 53 -1.64 -14.53 -1.60
CA ARG A 53 -0.85 -15.42 -0.74
C ARG A 53 -1.56 -15.82 0.55
N ASN A 54 -2.55 -15.01 0.99
CA ASN A 54 -3.32 -15.19 2.22
C ASN A 54 -2.45 -15.58 3.44
N PRO A 55 -1.44 -14.78 3.79
CA PRO A 55 -0.55 -15.08 4.92
C PRO A 55 -1.30 -14.96 6.26
N GLU A 56 -0.81 -15.66 7.28
CA GLU A 56 -1.36 -15.60 8.65
C GLU A 56 -1.34 -14.16 9.23
N ASP A 57 -0.33 -13.37 8.86
CA ASP A 57 -0.24 -11.94 9.19
C ASP A 57 -0.11 -11.10 7.91
N PRO A 58 -1.24 -10.64 7.34
CA PRO A 58 -1.27 -9.80 6.15
C PRO A 58 -0.56 -8.46 6.34
N GLY A 59 -0.62 -7.89 7.54
CA GLY A 59 -0.03 -6.60 7.86
C GLY A 59 1.49 -6.67 7.81
N ARG A 60 2.07 -7.65 8.51
CA ARG A 60 3.51 -7.88 8.52
C ARG A 60 4.03 -8.26 7.12
N TYR A 61 3.30 -9.10 6.40
CA TYR A 61 3.68 -9.48 5.04
C TYR A 61 3.68 -8.27 4.09
N PHE A 62 2.68 -7.39 4.20
CA PHE A 62 2.63 -6.15 3.43
C PHE A 62 3.83 -5.24 3.72
N LEU A 63 4.18 -5.05 5.01
CA LEU A 63 5.33 -4.22 5.40
C LEU A 63 6.64 -4.77 4.85
N ASN A 64 6.83 -6.09 4.87
CA ASN A 64 7.99 -6.72 4.25
C ASN A 64 8.06 -6.46 2.75
N GLY A 65 6.93 -6.56 2.03
CA GLY A 65 6.86 -6.23 0.61
C GLY A 65 7.16 -4.76 0.32
N LEU A 66 6.67 -3.86 1.18
CA LEU A 66 6.90 -2.43 1.07
C LEU A 66 8.36 -2.08 1.35
N ASN A 67 8.97 -2.65 2.40
CA ASN A 67 10.38 -2.47 2.74
C ASN A 67 11.30 -3.01 1.64
N TYR A 68 10.99 -4.18 1.07
CA TYR A 68 11.71 -4.69 -0.09
C TYR A 68 11.67 -3.72 -1.27
N SER A 69 10.48 -3.17 -1.57
CA SER A 69 10.34 -2.15 -2.61
C SER A 69 11.16 -0.89 -2.30
N ARG A 70 11.19 -0.42 -1.04
CA ARG A 70 11.97 0.76 -0.64
C ARG A 70 13.46 0.53 -0.82
N ILE A 71 13.98 -0.59 -0.33
CA ILE A 71 15.41 -0.95 -0.46
C ILE A 71 15.80 -1.05 -1.94
N LYS A 72 14.98 -1.69 -2.78
CA LYS A 72 15.23 -1.79 -4.23
C LYS A 72 15.35 -0.42 -4.91
N HIS A 73 14.65 0.59 -4.38
CA HIS A 73 14.68 1.96 -4.88
C HIS A 73 15.61 2.88 -4.06
N GLY A 74 16.51 2.33 -3.25
CA GLY A 74 17.51 3.08 -2.49
C GLY A 74 16.94 3.89 -1.31
N ARG A 75 15.74 3.56 -0.81
CA ARG A 75 15.14 4.19 0.37
C ARG A 75 15.28 3.30 1.60
N SER A 76 15.50 3.91 2.75
CA SER A 76 15.53 3.19 4.04
C SER A 76 14.19 2.53 4.33
N PRO A 77 14.17 1.31 4.91
CA PRO A 77 12.94 0.65 5.34
C PRO A 77 12.20 1.49 6.38
N LEU A 78 10.89 1.27 6.47
CA LEU A 78 9.99 1.84 7.47
C LEU A 78 10.18 1.19 8.83
#